data_AF-A0A1N7EEJ4-F1
#
_entry.id   AF-A0A1N7EEJ4-F1
#
_cell.length_a   1.000
_cell.length_b   1.000
_cell.length_c   1.000
_cell.angle_alpha   90.00
_cell.angle_beta   90.00
_cell.angle_gamma   90.00
#
_symmetry.space_group_name_H-M   'P 1'
#
loop_
_entity.id
_entity.type
_entity.pdbx_description
1 polymer ?
#
loop_
_entity_poly.entity_id
_entity_poly.type
_entity_poly.pdbx_seq_one_letter_code
_entity_poly.pdbx_strand_id
1 'polypeptide(L)'
;MSLPPLKFMLDSQLARSEEDFKVALGFTSKKDKALRRHHLEGALSDAWQAYCCFVRYVLIRSATGTVASSGAMLGPSVVPATWERVSYIGGRAASGNNVQPGLTNNILRKEPTWGDSSKIVNIVNALAPANGMTLKANFAGGLAGPKHCQIVRNACAHKNNQTSGEVRALASQYLVSAFKEPIDAMLWKVPPTNEYAFLSWIDDMKAIAAGVV
;
A
#
# COMPACT_ATOMS: atom_id res chain seq x y z
N MET A 1 -3.78 7.41 -20.84
CA MET A 1 -4.12 8.25 -19.66
C MET A 1 -2.87 8.34 -18.78
N SER A 2 -2.44 9.53 -18.37
CA SER A 2 -1.17 9.76 -17.67
C SER A 2 -1.17 9.25 -16.21
N LEU A 3 0.01 9.18 -15.58
CA LEU A 3 0.16 8.78 -14.17
C LEU A 3 -0.28 9.83 -13.13
N PRO A 4 -0.10 11.16 -13.32
CA PRO A 4 -0.38 12.16 -12.27
C PRO A 4 -1.79 12.12 -11.66
N PRO A 5 -2.88 11.86 -12.41
CA PRO A 5 -4.22 11.75 -11.81
C PRO A 5 -4.34 10.62 -10.77
N LEU A 6 -3.52 9.56 -10.87
CA LEU A 6 -3.53 8.47 -9.88
C LEU A 6 -3.05 8.95 -8.50
N LYS A 7 -2.03 9.81 -8.46
CA LYS A 7 -1.53 10.40 -7.21
C LYS A 7 -2.60 11.25 -6.56
N PHE A 8 -3.29 12.11 -7.33
CA PHE A 8 -4.35 12.95 -6.79
C PHE A 8 -5.48 12.13 -6.15
N MET A 9 -5.87 11.01 -6.78
CA MET A 9 -6.87 10.10 -6.22
C MET A 9 -6.40 9.44 -4.92
N LEU A 10 -5.14 9.01 -4.85
CA LEU A 10 -4.55 8.46 -3.63
C LEU A 10 -4.51 9.52 -2.52
N ASP A 11 -3.97 10.71 -2.80
CA ASP A 11 -3.87 11.80 -1.82
C ASP A 11 -5.25 12.13 -1.22
N SER A 12 -6.28 12.18 -2.06
CA SER A 12 -7.66 12.43 -1.63
C SER A 12 -8.22 11.33 -0.73
N GLN A 13 -7.87 10.06 -0.99
CA GLN A 13 -8.28 8.92 -0.16
C GLN A 13 -7.53 8.91 1.17
N LEU A 14 -6.22 9.12 1.14
CA LEU A 14 -5.39 9.19 2.34
C LEU A 14 -5.79 10.36 3.26
N ALA A 15 -6.15 11.52 2.69
CA ALA A 15 -6.64 12.65 3.48
C ALA A 15 -7.94 12.34 4.23
N ARG A 16 -8.83 11.51 3.67
CA ARG A 16 -10.04 11.05 4.38
C ARG A 16 -9.69 10.08 5.52
N SER A 17 -8.82 9.12 5.27
CA SER A 17 -8.35 8.20 6.31
C SER A 17 -7.62 8.93 7.45
N GLU A 18 -6.88 9.98 7.13
CA GLU A 18 -6.24 10.87 8.10
C GLU A 18 -7.28 11.59 8.98
N GLU A 19 -8.35 12.10 8.38
CA GLU A 19 -9.43 12.76 9.11
C GLU A 19 -10.18 11.79 10.02
N ASP A 20 -10.51 10.59 9.53
CA ASP A 20 -11.15 9.54 10.34
C ASP A 20 -10.27 9.12 11.53
N PHE A 21 -8.95 9.08 11.34
CA PHE A 21 -8.00 8.85 12.41
C PHE A 21 -8.04 9.98 13.45
N LYS A 22 -8.07 11.25 13.02
CA LYS A 22 -8.17 12.41 13.92
C LYS A 22 -9.47 12.41 14.72
N VAL A 23 -10.59 12.07 14.08
CA VAL A 23 -11.88 11.84 14.76
C VAL A 23 -11.72 10.77 15.83
N ALA A 24 -11.03 9.66 15.51
CA ALA A 24 -10.79 8.58 16.45
C ALA A 24 -10.01 9.01 17.71
N LEU A 25 -9.10 9.99 17.59
CA LEU A 25 -8.34 10.53 18.72
C LEU A 25 -9.22 11.31 19.71
N GLY A 26 -10.36 11.85 19.26
CA GLY A 26 -11.34 12.54 20.11
C GLY A 26 -12.04 11.61 21.11
N PHE A 27 -12.09 10.31 20.83
CA PHE A 27 -12.68 9.30 21.72
C PHE A 27 -11.72 8.93 22.86
N THR A 28 -11.80 9.68 23.95
CA THR A 28 -10.90 9.55 25.11
C THR A 28 -11.53 8.83 26.30
N SER A 29 -12.86 8.74 26.36
CA SER A 29 -13.54 8.10 27.48
C SER A 29 -13.45 6.57 27.40
N LYS A 30 -13.54 5.89 28.56
CA LYS A 30 -13.58 4.41 28.60
C LYS A 30 -14.78 3.84 27.84
N LYS A 31 -15.89 4.58 27.78
CA LYS A 31 -17.13 4.15 27.11
C LYS A 31 -16.97 4.15 25.59
N ASP A 32 -16.12 5.03 25.06
CA ASP A 32 -15.92 5.20 23.60
C ASP A 32 -14.87 4.24 23.03
N LYS A 33 -14.28 3.36 23.85
CA LYS A 33 -13.16 2.50 23.44
C LYS A 33 -13.49 1.65 22.21
N ALA A 34 -14.71 1.08 22.16
CA ALA A 34 -15.15 0.28 21.03
C ALA A 34 -15.33 1.13 19.76
N LEU A 35 -15.92 2.32 19.91
CA LEU A 35 -16.12 3.27 18.82
C LEU A 35 -14.78 3.74 18.24
N ARG A 36 -13.83 4.13 19.10
CA ARG A 36 -12.47 4.48 18.69
C ARG A 36 -11.83 3.39 17.83
N ARG A 37 -11.91 2.13 18.26
CA ARG A 37 -11.33 1.01 17.51
C ARG A 37 -11.98 0.85 16.14
N HIS A 38 -13.29 0.99 16.07
CA HIS A 38 -14.01 0.93 14.79
C HIS A 38 -13.52 1.99 13.81
N HIS A 39 -13.37 3.25 14.26
CA HIS A 39 -12.83 4.31 13.43
C HIS A 39 -11.37 4.05 13.02
N LEU A 40 -10.52 3.58 13.95
CA LEU A 40 -9.13 3.27 13.64
C LEU A 40 -9.02 2.13 12.61
N GLU A 41 -9.77 1.04 12.77
CA GLU A 41 -9.77 -0.08 11.82
C GLU A 41 -10.28 0.35 10.43
N GLY A 42 -11.31 1.22 10.39
CA GLY A 42 -11.80 1.82 9.14
C GLY A 42 -10.73 2.65 8.44
N ALA A 43 -10.14 3.63 9.14
CA ALA A 43 -9.08 4.48 8.61
C ALA A 43 -7.89 3.67 8.08
N LEU A 44 -7.45 2.65 8.85
CA LEU A 44 -6.37 1.77 8.46
C LEU A 44 -6.67 0.97 7.19
N SER A 45 -7.87 0.37 7.14
CA SER A 45 -8.30 -0.45 6.00
C SER A 45 -8.41 0.41 4.75
N ASP A 46 -9.02 1.59 4.84
CA ASP A 46 -9.22 2.48 3.70
C ASP A 46 -7.89 3.00 3.14
N ALA A 47 -6.95 3.41 4.01
CA ALA A 47 -5.62 3.83 3.59
C ALA A 47 -4.87 2.70 2.88
N TRP A 48 -4.92 1.47 3.42
CA TRP A 48 -4.27 0.31 2.80
C TRP A 48 -4.87 -0.04 1.44
N GLN A 49 -6.20 -0.05 1.32
CA GLN A 49 -6.87 -0.34 0.05
C GLN A 49 -6.60 0.74 -0.99
N ALA A 50 -6.62 2.02 -0.58
CA ALA A 50 -6.25 3.15 -1.42
C ALA A 50 -4.85 2.98 -2.01
N TYR A 51 -3.88 2.65 -1.16
CA TYR A 51 -2.50 2.41 -1.58
C TYR A 51 -2.39 1.20 -2.51
N CYS A 52 -3.01 0.06 -2.19
CA CYS A 52 -3.01 -1.11 -3.08
C CYS A 52 -3.61 -0.78 -4.46
N CYS A 53 -4.70 -0.02 -4.49
CA CYS A 53 -5.37 0.41 -5.70
C CYS A 53 -4.48 1.33 -6.54
N PHE A 54 -3.80 2.27 -5.89
CA PHE A 54 -2.81 3.14 -6.54
C PHE A 54 -1.68 2.35 -7.20
N VAL A 55 -1.03 1.45 -6.44
CA VAL A 55 0.08 0.62 -6.96
C VAL A 55 -0.38 -0.22 -8.14
N ARG A 56 -1.57 -0.86 -8.02
CA ARG A 56 -2.21 -1.61 -9.10
C ARG A 56 -2.31 -0.78 -10.38
N TYR A 57 -2.89 0.41 -10.30
CA TYR A 57 -3.12 1.24 -11.47
C TYR A 57 -1.81 1.79 -12.06
N VAL A 58 -0.84 2.16 -11.24
CA VAL A 58 0.48 2.62 -11.72
C VAL A 58 1.17 1.50 -12.50
N LEU A 59 1.19 0.27 -11.97
CA LEU A 59 1.82 -0.87 -12.63
C LEU A 59 1.10 -1.25 -13.93
N ILE A 60 -0.23 -1.28 -13.92
CA ILE A 60 -1.03 -1.52 -15.14
C ILE A 60 -0.71 -0.48 -16.20
N ARG A 61 -0.83 0.81 -15.88
CA ARG A 61 -0.60 1.88 -16.87
C ARG A 61 0.85 1.89 -17.37
N SER A 62 1.81 1.67 -16.48
CA SER A 62 3.22 1.59 -16.86
C SER A 62 3.50 0.45 -17.84
N ALA A 63 2.81 -0.69 -17.69
CA ALA A 63 2.99 -1.86 -18.55
C ALA A 63 2.14 -1.82 -19.84
N THR A 64 0.97 -1.18 -19.83
CA THR A 64 0.11 -1.02 -21.02
C THR A 64 0.42 0.22 -21.84
N GLY A 65 1.34 1.07 -21.37
CA GLY A 65 1.70 2.34 -21.98
C GLY A 65 0.99 3.53 -21.34
N THR A 66 1.75 4.59 -21.04
CA THR A 66 1.28 5.77 -20.30
C THR A 66 2.17 6.99 -20.57
N VAL A 67 1.84 8.11 -19.93
CA VAL A 67 2.66 9.33 -19.90
C VAL A 67 3.05 9.62 -18.45
N ALA A 68 4.35 9.77 -18.20
CA ALA A 68 4.91 10.14 -16.89
C ALA A 68 4.67 11.63 -16.59
N SER A 69 4.85 12.04 -15.34
CA SER A 69 4.78 13.44 -14.89
C SER A 69 5.73 14.37 -15.67
N SER A 70 6.88 13.86 -16.09
CA SER A 70 7.85 14.57 -16.92
C SER A 70 7.38 14.83 -18.37
N GLY A 71 6.23 14.29 -18.76
CA GLY A 71 5.74 14.28 -20.14
C GLY A 71 6.32 13.16 -21.00
N ALA A 72 7.24 12.34 -20.46
CA ALA A 72 7.81 11.21 -21.18
C ALA A 72 6.75 10.15 -21.52
N MET A 73 6.70 9.75 -22.79
CA MET A 73 5.86 8.66 -23.25
C MET A 73 6.50 7.32 -22.91
N LEU A 74 5.80 6.48 -22.17
CA LEU A 74 6.19 5.12 -21.82
C LEU A 74 5.41 4.17 -22.72
N GLY A 75 6.11 3.43 -23.59
CA GLY A 75 5.49 2.43 -24.46
C GLY A 75 5.02 1.19 -23.68
N PRO A 76 4.06 0.42 -24.22
CA PRO A 76 3.64 -0.85 -23.61
C PRO A 76 4.78 -1.86 -23.57
N SER A 77 4.88 -2.62 -22.49
CA SER A 77 5.85 -3.70 -22.30
C SER A 77 5.22 -5.09 -22.33
N VAL A 78 3.88 -5.17 -22.35
CA VAL A 78 3.14 -6.44 -22.39
C VAL A 78 2.29 -6.57 -23.64
N VAL A 79 2.13 -7.81 -24.12
CA VAL A 79 1.29 -8.15 -25.28
C VAL A 79 0.28 -9.24 -24.87
N PRO A 80 -1.04 -9.04 -25.12
CA PRO A 80 -1.65 -7.78 -25.54
C PRO A 80 -1.54 -6.70 -24.45
N ALA A 81 -1.57 -5.43 -24.82
CA ALA A 81 -1.43 -4.28 -23.91
C ALA A 81 -2.73 -4.03 -23.12
N THR A 82 -3.18 -5.02 -22.34
CA THR A 82 -4.41 -4.96 -21.56
C THR A 82 -4.15 -5.17 -20.07
N TRP A 83 -5.06 -4.66 -19.24
CA TRP A 83 -4.93 -4.80 -17.79
C TRP A 83 -5.05 -6.25 -17.34
N GLU A 84 -5.81 -7.09 -18.04
CA GLU A 84 -5.97 -8.52 -17.73
C GLU A 84 -4.66 -9.28 -17.95
N ARG A 85 -3.87 -8.89 -18.97
CA ARG A 85 -2.54 -9.45 -19.21
C ARG A 85 -1.58 -9.05 -18.10
N VAL A 86 -1.58 -7.78 -17.70
CA VAL A 86 -0.78 -7.30 -16.57
C VAL A 86 -1.17 -8.02 -15.27
N SER A 87 -2.47 -8.16 -15.02
CA SER A 87 -3.05 -8.85 -13.87
C SER A 87 -2.57 -10.31 -13.78
N TYR A 88 -2.58 -11.03 -14.91
CA TYR A 88 -2.04 -12.39 -15.00
C TYR A 88 -0.54 -12.45 -14.71
N ILE A 89 0.27 -11.62 -15.39
CA ILE A 89 1.73 -11.62 -15.23
C ILE A 89 2.10 -11.31 -13.77
N GLY A 90 1.48 -10.26 -13.19
CA GLY A 90 1.71 -9.87 -11.81
C GLY A 90 1.35 -10.98 -10.82
N GLY A 91 0.21 -11.66 -11.00
CA GLY A 91 -0.20 -12.77 -10.14
C GLY A 91 0.76 -13.98 -10.20
N ARG A 92 1.27 -14.31 -11.39
CA ARG A 92 2.27 -15.38 -11.56
C ARG A 92 3.59 -15.00 -10.92
N ALA A 93 4.09 -13.80 -11.19
CA ALA A 93 5.36 -13.30 -10.65
C ALA A 93 5.35 -13.17 -9.12
N ALA A 94 4.25 -12.68 -8.53
CA ALA A 94 4.09 -12.59 -7.08
C ALA A 94 4.16 -13.97 -6.38
N SER A 95 3.70 -15.01 -7.08
CA SER A 95 3.69 -16.39 -6.61
C SER A 95 4.97 -17.17 -7.00
N GLY A 96 5.97 -16.52 -7.63
CA GLY A 96 7.19 -17.19 -8.08
C GLY A 96 6.97 -18.19 -9.22
N ASN A 97 5.88 -18.05 -9.96
CA ASN A 97 5.50 -18.99 -11.02
C ASN A 97 5.84 -18.46 -12.42
N ASN A 98 6.11 -19.39 -13.34
CA ASN A 98 6.34 -19.05 -14.75
C ASN A 98 5.12 -18.40 -15.41
N VAL A 99 5.39 -17.38 -16.23
CA VAL A 99 4.41 -16.66 -17.06
C VAL A 99 4.23 -17.43 -18.37
N GLN A 100 2.99 -17.76 -18.73
CA GLN A 100 2.69 -18.37 -20.02
C GLN A 100 2.28 -17.29 -21.04
N PRO A 101 2.67 -17.42 -22.32
CA PRO A 101 2.19 -16.56 -23.40
C PRO A 101 0.66 -16.63 -23.55
N GLY A 102 0.02 -15.53 -23.95
CA GLY A 102 -1.41 -15.49 -24.31
C GLY A 102 -2.42 -15.57 -23.16
N LEU A 103 -2.04 -16.04 -21.97
CA LEU A 103 -2.96 -16.13 -20.83
C LEU A 103 -3.24 -14.77 -20.18
N THR A 104 -4.46 -14.61 -19.65
CA THR A 104 -4.94 -13.38 -19.00
C THR A 104 -5.67 -13.70 -17.70
N ASN A 105 -5.87 -12.68 -16.85
CA ASN A 105 -6.69 -12.75 -15.66
C ASN A 105 -7.70 -11.60 -15.65
N ASN A 106 -8.97 -11.93 -15.81
CA ASN A 106 -10.08 -10.98 -15.72
C ASN A 106 -10.81 -11.05 -14.36
N ILE A 107 -10.30 -11.83 -13.39
CA ILE A 107 -10.92 -12.03 -12.09
C ILE A 107 -10.13 -11.26 -11.02
N LEU A 108 -10.68 -10.15 -10.54
CA LEU A 108 -10.02 -9.27 -9.58
C LEU A 108 -9.64 -9.96 -8.26
N ARG A 109 -10.48 -10.86 -7.74
CA ARG A 109 -10.17 -11.63 -6.51
C ARG A 109 -9.00 -12.62 -6.65
N LYS A 110 -8.50 -12.83 -7.88
CA LYS A 110 -7.31 -13.66 -8.15
C LYS A 110 -6.04 -12.84 -8.34
N GLU A 111 -6.14 -11.51 -8.21
CA GLU A 111 -4.98 -10.63 -8.29
C GLU A 111 -4.05 -10.77 -7.09
N PRO A 112 -2.75 -10.45 -7.25
CA PRO A 112 -1.86 -10.35 -6.10
C PRO A 112 -2.24 -9.17 -5.22
N THR A 113 -1.75 -9.15 -3.98
CA THR A 113 -1.78 -7.95 -3.14
C THR A 113 -0.80 -6.93 -3.68
N TRP A 114 -1.29 -6.01 -4.51
CA TRP A 114 -0.45 -5.07 -5.25
C TRP A 114 0.43 -4.18 -4.38
N GLY A 115 -0.01 -3.79 -3.19
CA GLY A 115 0.78 -2.96 -2.26
C GLY A 115 1.89 -3.69 -1.50
N ASP A 116 2.04 -5.01 -1.66
CA ASP A 116 3.06 -5.77 -0.91
C ASP A 116 4.46 -5.58 -1.49
N SER A 117 5.28 -4.79 -0.79
CA SER A 117 6.65 -4.46 -1.19
C SER A 117 7.53 -5.70 -1.43
N SER A 118 7.27 -6.82 -0.76
CA SER A 118 8.03 -8.07 -0.94
C SER A 118 7.81 -8.72 -2.32
N LYS A 119 6.71 -8.36 -3.00
CA LYS A 119 6.33 -8.91 -4.31
C LYS A 119 6.64 -7.98 -5.47
N ILE A 120 6.77 -6.67 -5.20
CA ILE A 120 6.95 -5.62 -6.20
C ILE A 120 8.11 -5.90 -7.15
N VAL A 121 9.28 -6.25 -6.63
CA VAL A 121 10.47 -6.45 -7.46
C VAL A 121 10.23 -7.52 -8.52
N ASN A 122 9.65 -8.66 -8.13
CA ASN A 122 9.33 -9.75 -9.04
C ASN A 122 8.27 -9.34 -10.06
N ILE A 123 7.24 -8.63 -9.62
CA ILE A 123 6.17 -8.13 -10.51
C ILE A 123 6.74 -7.16 -11.54
N VAL A 124 7.51 -6.15 -11.13
CA VAL A 124 8.09 -5.14 -12.03
C VAL A 124 9.06 -5.78 -13.01
N ASN A 125 9.91 -6.71 -12.56
CA ASN A 125 10.83 -7.43 -13.45
C ASN A 125 10.06 -8.26 -14.50
N ALA A 126 8.97 -8.91 -14.12
CA ALA A 126 8.16 -9.71 -15.05
C ALA A 126 7.35 -8.85 -16.04
N LEU A 127 6.90 -7.67 -15.61
CA LEU A 127 6.19 -6.72 -16.49
C LEU A 127 7.13 -5.94 -17.40
N ALA A 128 8.40 -5.76 -17.00
CA ALA A 128 9.43 -5.02 -17.71
C ALA A 128 9.00 -3.63 -18.26
N PRO A 129 8.30 -2.77 -17.49
CA PRO A 129 7.90 -1.47 -17.97
C PRO A 129 9.11 -0.53 -18.14
N ALA A 130 9.00 0.45 -19.03
CA ALA A 130 10.10 1.38 -19.34
C ALA A 130 10.60 2.18 -18.11
N ASN A 131 9.72 2.47 -17.15
CA ASN A 131 10.04 3.14 -15.88
C ASN A 131 10.34 2.15 -14.73
N GLY A 132 10.69 0.89 -15.03
CA GLY A 132 10.84 -0.17 -14.03
C GLY A 132 11.87 0.12 -12.92
N MET A 133 12.92 0.89 -13.20
CA MET A 133 13.87 1.32 -12.17
C MET A 133 13.22 2.24 -11.14
N THR A 134 12.50 3.27 -11.60
CA THR A 134 11.74 4.20 -10.75
C THR A 134 10.70 3.48 -9.90
N LEU A 135 9.97 2.54 -10.51
CA LEU A 135 8.96 1.75 -9.80
C LEU A 135 9.58 0.91 -8.69
N LYS A 136 10.71 0.23 -8.96
CA LYS A 136 11.42 -0.56 -7.93
C LYS A 136 11.97 0.32 -6.82
N ALA A 137 12.58 1.45 -7.16
CA ALA A 137 13.20 2.36 -6.19
C ALA A 137 12.18 2.87 -5.15
N ASN A 138 10.94 3.13 -5.57
CA ASN A 138 9.92 3.72 -4.70
C ASN A 138 8.95 2.70 -4.10
N PHE A 139 8.48 1.71 -4.87
CA PHE A 139 7.51 0.72 -4.36
C PHE A 139 8.15 -0.41 -3.56
N ALA A 140 9.41 -0.76 -3.87
CA ALA A 140 10.15 -1.78 -3.12
C ALA A 140 11.19 -1.19 -2.15
N GLY A 141 11.51 0.10 -2.27
CA GLY A 141 12.60 0.74 -1.55
C GLY A 141 12.14 1.83 -0.58
N GLY A 142 12.83 1.88 0.57
CA GLY A 142 13.03 3.10 1.35
C GLY A 142 12.07 3.33 2.52
N LEU A 143 10.77 3.33 2.28
CA LEU A 143 9.79 3.79 3.25
C LEU A 143 8.93 2.63 3.79
N ALA A 144 8.82 2.56 5.12
CA ALA A 144 8.28 1.39 5.82
C ALA A 144 6.77 1.49 6.09
N GLY A 145 6.19 2.69 5.97
CA GLY A 145 4.79 2.99 6.26
C GLY A 145 3.78 2.03 5.65
N PRO A 146 3.80 1.78 4.33
CA PRO A 146 2.89 0.82 3.72
C PRO A 146 3.03 -0.60 4.30
N LYS A 147 4.26 -1.03 4.62
CA LYS A 147 4.50 -2.35 5.20
C LYS A 147 3.97 -2.44 6.63
N HIS A 148 4.17 -1.41 7.43
CA HIS A 148 3.61 -1.34 8.78
C HIS A 148 2.08 -1.34 8.75
N CYS A 149 1.48 -0.56 7.85
CA CYS A 149 0.05 -0.56 7.60
C CYS A 149 -0.48 -1.97 7.24
N GLN A 150 0.19 -2.67 6.33
CA GLN A 150 -0.13 -4.06 5.96
C GLN A 150 -0.09 -5.00 7.17
N ILE A 151 0.99 -4.95 7.97
CA ILE A 151 1.20 -5.81 9.14
C ILE A 151 0.08 -5.60 10.15
N VAL A 152 -0.20 -4.35 10.52
CA VAL A 152 -1.24 -4.03 11.51
C VAL A 152 -2.62 -4.42 10.99
N ARG A 153 -2.93 -4.14 9.72
CA ARG A 153 -4.22 -4.49 9.11
C ARG A 153 -4.44 -6.01 9.09
N ASN A 154 -3.41 -6.78 8.74
CA ASN A 154 -3.49 -8.23 8.71
C ASN A 154 -3.67 -8.80 10.13
N ALA A 155 -3.00 -8.22 11.13
CA ALA A 155 -3.19 -8.59 12.51
C ALA A 155 -4.62 -8.30 13.02
N CYS A 156 -5.21 -7.17 12.64
CA CYS A 156 -6.63 -6.88 12.94
C CYS A 156 -7.59 -7.88 12.28
N ALA A 157 -7.30 -8.32 11.05
CA ALA A 157 -8.16 -9.26 10.32
C ALA A 157 -8.08 -10.71 10.86
N HIS A 158 -6.89 -11.17 11.24
CA HIS A 158 -6.67 -12.57 11.61
C HIS A 158 -6.66 -12.83 13.12
N LYS A 159 -6.29 -11.84 13.94
CA LYS A 159 -6.28 -11.89 15.41
C LYS A 159 -5.60 -13.13 16.01
N ASN A 160 -4.50 -13.59 15.39
CA ASN A 160 -3.73 -14.73 15.87
C ASN A 160 -2.39 -14.29 16.50
N ASN A 161 -1.70 -15.24 17.15
CA ASN A 161 -0.45 -14.98 17.85
C ASN A 161 0.69 -14.59 16.90
N GLN A 162 0.73 -15.15 15.69
CA GLN A 162 1.76 -14.88 14.69
C GLN A 162 1.69 -13.43 14.20
N THR A 163 0.54 -12.99 13.70
CA THR A 163 0.36 -11.62 13.20
C THR A 163 0.44 -10.57 14.32
N SER A 164 0.00 -10.92 15.53
CA SER A 164 0.23 -10.07 16.71
C SER A 164 1.71 -9.96 17.06
N GLY A 165 2.48 -11.04 16.88
CA GLY A 165 3.94 -11.05 17.03
C GLY A 165 4.63 -10.11 16.03
N GLU A 166 4.18 -10.10 14.78
CA GLU A 166 4.67 -9.17 13.75
C GLU A 166 4.44 -7.71 14.14
N VAL A 167 3.27 -7.37 14.69
CA VAL A 167 3.00 -6.01 15.19
C VAL A 167 3.90 -5.67 16.38
N ARG A 168 4.11 -6.60 17.32
CA ARG A 168 5.04 -6.37 18.45
C ARG A 168 6.47 -6.14 17.98
N ALA A 169 6.91 -6.78 16.89
CA ALA A 169 8.25 -6.56 16.36
C ALA A 169 8.46 -5.11 15.88
N LEU A 170 7.39 -4.41 15.48
CA LEU A 170 7.44 -3.00 15.09
C LEU A 170 7.76 -2.08 16.28
N ALA A 171 7.48 -2.50 17.51
CA ALA A 171 7.63 -1.70 18.74
C ALA A 171 9.01 -1.04 18.89
N SER A 172 10.07 -1.70 18.42
CA SER A 172 11.45 -1.19 18.46
C SER A 172 11.65 0.12 17.69
N GLN A 173 10.75 0.47 16.77
CA GLN A 173 10.83 1.65 15.91
C GLN A 173 9.99 2.84 16.44
N TYR A 174 9.24 2.64 17.54
CA TYR A 174 8.30 3.64 18.03
C TYR A 174 8.42 3.86 19.55
N LEU A 175 7.95 5.02 20.01
CA LEU A 175 7.57 5.22 21.40
C LEU A 175 6.21 4.54 21.62
N VAL A 176 6.27 3.37 22.23
CA VAL A 176 5.15 2.46 22.38
C VAL A 176 4.29 2.87 23.58
N SER A 177 3.00 3.11 23.33
CA SER A 177 1.98 3.16 24.38
C SER A 177 1.48 1.74 24.71
N ALA A 178 0.53 1.62 25.65
CA ALA A 178 -0.08 0.32 25.95
C ALA A 178 -0.51 -0.44 24.68
N PHE A 179 -0.05 -1.69 24.53
CA PHE A 179 -0.38 -2.56 23.40
C PHE A 179 -1.32 -3.67 23.87
N LYS A 180 -2.62 -3.50 23.63
CA LYS A 180 -3.65 -4.49 23.99
C LYS A 180 -4.19 -5.19 22.74
N GLU A 181 -4.35 -4.46 21.66
CA GLU A 181 -4.81 -4.96 20.38
C GLU A 181 -3.91 -4.45 19.25
N PRO A 182 -3.82 -5.16 18.11
CA PRO A 182 -2.99 -4.74 16.98
C PRO A 182 -3.21 -3.28 16.56
N ILE A 183 -4.47 -2.82 16.56
CA ILE A 183 -4.85 -1.48 16.14
C ILE A 183 -4.24 -0.36 17.00
N ASP A 184 -3.86 -0.67 18.25
CA ASP A 184 -3.20 0.30 19.14
C ASP A 184 -1.85 0.78 18.56
N ALA A 185 -1.23 0.01 17.67
CA ALA A 185 0.03 0.39 17.01
C ALA A 185 -0.07 1.69 16.20
N MET A 186 -1.25 2.03 15.68
CA MET A 186 -1.48 3.31 14.99
C MET A 186 -1.25 4.52 15.90
N LEU A 187 -1.40 4.33 17.22
CA LEU A 187 -1.31 5.36 18.24
C LEU A 187 0.09 5.51 18.83
N TRP A 188 1.02 4.62 18.49
CA TRP A 188 2.42 4.76 18.85
C TRP A 188 3.02 6.01 18.21
N LYS A 189 4.15 6.48 18.73
CA LYS A 189 4.77 7.72 18.27
C LYS A 189 6.12 7.47 17.60
N VAL A 190 6.40 8.17 16.51
CA VAL A 190 7.70 8.10 15.83
C VAL A 190 8.69 9.01 16.55
N PRO A 191 9.85 8.53 17.02
CA PRO A 191 10.94 9.39 17.46
C PRO A 191 11.71 9.95 16.24
N PRO A 192 12.16 11.22 16.24
CA PRO A 192 11.98 12.25 17.28
C PRO A 192 10.73 13.12 17.08
N THR A 193 9.99 12.97 15.98
CA THR A 193 8.89 13.89 15.60
C THR A 193 7.70 13.85 16.57
N ASN A 194 7.58 12.77 17.36
CA ASN A 194 6.46 12.48 18.24
C ASN A 194 5.10 12.43 17.51
N GLU A 195 5.15 12.25 16.20
CA GLU A 195 3.99 12.08 15.35
C GLU A 195 3.39 10.68 15.53
N TYR A 196 2.07 10.55 15.36
CA TYR A 196 1.44 9.23 15.38
C TYR A 196 1.95 8.35 14.24
N ALA A 197 2.22 7.09 14.53
CA ALA A 197 2.73 6.11 13.57
C ALA A 197 1.88 6.08 12.30
N PHE A 198 0.56 6.09 12.43
CA PHE A 198 -0.34 6.07 11.26
C PHE A 198 -0.19 7.28 10.33
N LEU A 199 0.03 8.48 10.88
CA LEU A 199 0.23 9.69 10.07
C LEU A 199 1.55 9.61 9.29
N SER A 200 2.61 9.15 9.96
CA SER A 200 3.89 8.85 9.28
C SER A 200 3.73 7.79 8.19
N TRP A 201 2.89 6.76 8.38
CA TRP A 201 2.64 5.76 7.32
C TRP A 201 1.92 6.36 6.11
N ILE A 202 0.99 7.28 6.35
CA ILE A 202 0.30 8.03 5.29
C ILE A 202 1.30 8.90 4.52
N ASP A 203 2.20 9.58 5.22
CA ASP A 203 3.20 10.43 4.57
C ASP A 203 4.19 9.63 3.75
N ASP A 204 4.59 8.44 4.21
CA ASP A 204 5.37 7.50 3.43
C ASP A 204 4.63 7.11 2.12
N MET A 205 3.34 6.81 2.19
CA MET A 205 2.53 6.49 1.00
C MET A 205 2.46 7.67 0.01
N LYS A 206 2.30 8.91 0.51
CA LYS A 206 2.28 10.14 -0.31
C LYS A 206 3.65 10.37 -0.97
N ALA A 207 4.74 10.17 -0.23
CA ALA A 207 6.11 10.33 -0.74
C ALA A 207 6.44 9.32 -1.83
N ILE A 208 6.11 8.03 -1.60
CA ILE A 208 6.23 6.98 -2.63
C ILE A 208 5.44 7.36 -3.87
N ALA A 209 4.20 7.84 -3.70
CA ALA A 209 3.34 8.22 -4.81
C ALA A 209 3.91 9.39 -5.62
N ALA A 210 4.54 10.36 -4.97
CA ALA A 210 5.24 11.45 -5.66
C ALA A 210 6.44 10.97 -6.49
N GLY A 211 7.15 9.94 -6.02
CA GLY A 211 8.33 9.40 -6.71
C GLY A 211 8.02 8.50 -7.91
N VAL A 212 6.80 7.99 -8.05
CA VAL A 212 6.43 7.03 -9.12
C VAL A 212 5.63 7.62 -10.28
N VAL A 213 5.00 8.78 -10.09
CA VAL A 213 4.14 9.40 -11.13
C VAL A 213 4.89 10.27 -12.10
#